data_AF-A0A6L7MG10-F1
#
_entry.id   AF-A0A6L7MG10-F1
#
_cell.length_a   1.000
_cell.length_b   1.000
_cell.length_c   1.000
_cell.angle_alpha   90.00
_cell.angle_beta   90.00
_cell.angle_gamma   90.00
#
_symmetry.space_group_name_H-M   'P 1'
#
loop_
_entity.id
_entity.type
_entity.pdbx_description
1 polymer ?
#
loop_
_entity_poly.entity_id
_entity_poly.type
_entity_poly.pdbx_seq_one_letter_code
_entity_poly.pdbx_strand_id
1 'polypeptide(L)' 'MEYRYALLLRQQWFNKGNPTCEHPRIERETYEGTDTGDDVCTSCGKGSPRGATRSEQSAR' A
#
# COMPACT_ATOMS: atom_id res chain seq x y z
N MET A 1 2.74 -8.04 5.47
CA MET A 1 3.69 -6.91 5.64
C MET A 1 3.69 -6.38 7.07
N GLU A 2 4.85 -6.15 7.68
CA GLU A 2 4.94 -5.47 8.99
C GLU A 2 4.82 -3.94 8.82
N TYR A 3 4.09 -3.26 9.69
CA TYR A 3 3.84 -1.82 9.66
C TYR A 3 5.14 -1.00 9.56
N ARG A 4 6.18 -1.37 10.33
CA ARG A 4 7.45 -0.65 10.30
C ARG A 4 8.15 -0.81 8.94
N TYR A 5 7.98 -1.95 8.30
CA TYR A 5 8.50 -2.20 6.96
C TYR A 5 7.76 -1.35 5.91
N ALA A 6 6.44 -1.22 6.01
CA ALA A 6 5.65 -0.34 5.14
C ALA A 6 6.13 1.12 5.20
N LEU A 7 6.44 1.62 6.40
CA LEU A 7 6.96 2.98 6.58
C LEU A 7 8.33 3.19 5.89
N LEU A 8 9.26 2.24 6.07
CA LEU A 8 10.56 2.29 5.41
C LEU A 8 10.40 2.31 3.89
N LEU A 9 9.48 1.50 3.37
CA LEU A 9 9.21 1.40 1.95
C LEU A 9 8.65 2.71 1.38
N ARG A 10 7.74 3.37 2.10
CA ARG A 10 7.22 4.70 1.75
C ARG A 10 8.34 5.73 1.69
N GLN A 11 9.25 5.73 2.66
CA GLN A 11 10.38 6.66 2.68
C GLN A 11 11.33 6.40 1.49
N GLN A 12 11.63 5.14 1.18
CA GLN A 12 12.45 4.80 0.02
C GLN A 12 11.75 5.21 -1.29
N TRP A 13 10.44 5.03 -1.39
CA TRP A 13 9.66 5.44 -2.55
C TRP A 13 9.64 6.96 -2.73
N PHE A 14 9.52 7.70 -1.63
CA PHE A 14 9.63 9.15 -1.61
C PHE A 14 11.00 9.62 -2.09
N ASN A 15 12.08 9.00 -1.60
CA ASN A 15 13.45 9.32 -2.01
C ASN A 15 13.70 9.05 -3.51
N LYS A 16 12.95 8.14 -4.12
CA LYS A 16 12.97 7.86 -5.57
C LYS A 16 12.14 8.86 -6.40
N GLY A 17 11.54 9.87 -5.77
CA GLY A 17 10.68 10.84 -6.43
C GLY A 17 9.23 10.37 -6.60
N ASN A 18 8.77 9.41 -5.81
CA ASN A 18 7.41 8.85 -5.89
C ASN A 18 7.02 8.39 -7.30
N PRO A 19 7.78 7.47 -7.94
CA PRO A 19 7.41 6.96 -9.25
C PRO A 19 6.03 6.27 -9.20
N THR A 20 5.35 6.24 -10.35
CA THR A 20 4.08 5.52 -10.51
C THR A 20 4.26 4.06 -10.08
N CYS A 21 3.34 3.58 -9.24
CA CYS A 21 3.32 2.19 -8.80
C CYS A 21 2.04 1.54 -9.33
N GLU A 22 2.18 0.42 -10.03
CA GLU A 22 1.04 -0.38 -10.52
C GLU A 22 0.44 -1.28 -9.44
N HIS A 23 1.02 -1.25 -8.23
CA HIS A 23 0.62 -2.06 -7.08
C HIS A 23 0.52 -3.58 -7.41
N PRO A 24 1.57 -4.20 -7.98
CA PRO A 24 1.51 -5.59 -8.46
C PRO A 24 1.37 -6.63 -7.34
N ARG A 25 1.73 -6.26 -6.11
CA ARG A 25 1.62 -7.11 -4.93
C ARG A 25 1.19 -6.28 -3.74
N ILE A 26 0.15 -6.76 -3.07
CA ILE A 26 -0.47 -6.17 -1.89
C ILE A 26 -0.51 -7.26 -0.82
N GLU A 27 -0.14 -6.91 0.40
CA GLU A 27 -0.14 -7.82 1.55
C GLU A 27 -0.84 -7.19 2.74
N ARG A 28 -1.49 -8.02 3.56
CA ARG A 28 -2.07 -7.58 4.83
C ARG A 28 -1.00 -6.97 5.72
N GLU A 29 -1.26 -5.78 6.24
CA GLU A 29 -0.41 -5.12 7.21
C GLU A 29 -0.65 -5.71 8.60
N THR A 30 0.45 -5.88 9.32
CA THR A 30 0.51 -6.41 10.69
C THR A 30 1.37 -5.48 11.52
N TYR A 31 1.01 -5.29 12.78
CA TYR A 31 1.79 -4.56 13.77
C TYR A 31 2.01 -5.48 14.96
N GLU A 32 3.27 -5.83 15.24
CA GLU A 32 3.66 -6.73 16.34
C GLU A 32 2.93 -8.08 16.28
N GLY A 33 2.76 -8.60 15.05
CA GLY A 33 2.08 -9.88 14.78
C GLY A 33 0.55 -9.81 14.82
N THR A 34 -0.04 -8.64 15.07
CA THR A 34 -1.48 -8.42 15.01
C THR A 34 -1.88 -7.77 13.69
N ASP A 35 -2.89 -8.30 13.02
CA ASP A 35 -3.42 -7.69 11.79
C ASP A 35 -3.96 -6.28 12.06
N THR A 36 -3.51 -5.29 11.29
CA THR A 36 -3.99 -3.89 11.42
C THR A 36 -5.30 -3.66 10.70
N GLY A 37 -5.69 -4.58 9.81
CA GLY A 37 -6.87 -4.47 8.97
C GLY A 37 -6.64 -3.73 7.65
N ASP A 38 -5.45 -3.16 7.44
CA ASP A 38 -5.08 -2.50 6.19
C ASP A 38 -4.29 -3.43 5.26
N ASP A 39 -4.46 -3.25 3.96
CA ASP A 39 -3.69 -3.93 2.93
C ASP A 39 -2.64 -2.96 2.38
N VAL A 40 -1.38 -3.37 2.26
CA VAL A 40 -0.29 -2.49 1.87
C VAL A 40 0.48 -3.06 0.68
N CYS A 41 0.76 -2.21 -0.31
CA CYS A 41 1.57 -2.58 -1.44
C CYS A 41 3.02 -2.83 -1.03
N THR A 42 3.55 -4.01 -1.39
CA THR A 42 4.94 -4.38 -1.07
C THR A 42 5.99 -3.65 -1.91
N SER A 43 5.56 -2.94 -2.94
CA SER A 43 6.44 -2.22 -3.86
C SER A 43 6.60 -0.74 -3.51
N CYS A 44 5.54 -0.05 -3.07
CA CYS A 44 5.60 1.39 -2.72
C CYS A 44 5.19 1.71 -1.29
N GLY A 45 4.74 0.72 -0.51
CA GLY A 45 4.35 0.88 0.89
C GLY A 45 3.02 1.62 1.09
N LYS A 46 2.35 2.08 0.03
CA LYS A 46 1.02 2.71 0.15
C LYS A 46 -0.04 1.67 0.47
N GLY A 47 -1.00 2.07 1.32
CA GLY A 47 -2.19 1.28 1.56
C GLY A 47 -3.02 1.13 0.29
N SER A 48 -3.61 -0.04 0.09
CA SER A 48 -4.70 -0.22 -0.86
C SER A 48 -5.88 0.60 -0.34
N PRO A 49 -6.53 1.42 -1.18
CA PRO A 49 -7.81 2.01 -0.80
C PRO A 49 -8.74 0.85 -0.43
N ARG A 50 -9.21 0.83 0.83
CA ARG A 50 -10.25 -0.10 1.25
C ARG A 50 -11.48 0.15 0.37
N GLY A 51 -11.69 -0.66 -0.67
CA GLY A 51 -12.77 -0.51 -1.65
C GLY A 51 -12.38 -0.44 -3.14
N ALA A 52 -11.10 -0.58 -3.53
CA ALA A 52 -10.68 -0.50 -4.94
C ALA A 52 -11.07 -1.71 -5.83
N THR A 53 -12.12 -2.46 -5.49
CA THR A 53 -12.84 -3.31 -6.45
C THR A 53 -14.35 -3.24 -6.22
N ARG A 54 -14.99 -2.21 -6.76
CA ARG A 54 -16.21 -2.35 -7.57
C ARG A 54 -16.49 -1.02 -8.27
N SER A 55 -16.14 -0.97 -9.55
CA SER A 55 -16.78 -0.12 -10.57
C SER A 55 -16.91 1.37 -10.26
N GLU A 56 -15.97 2.21 -10.70
CA GLU A 56 -16.27 3.62 -11.03
C GLU A 56 -15.20 4.25 -11.95
N GLN A 57 -15.04 3.65 -13.13
CA GLN A 57 -14.94 4.47 -14.34
C GLN A 57 -16.33 5.07 -14.59
N SER A 58 -16.66 6.19 -13.93
CA SER A 58 -17.66 7.17 -14.39
C SER A 58 -17.89 8.24 -13.33
N ALA A 59 -17.21 9.37 -13.47
CA ALA A 59 -17.82 10.67 -13.19
C ALA A 59 -16.98 11.78 -13.85
N ARG A 60 -17.36 12.03 -15.12
CA ARG A 60 -17.38 13.31 -15.85
C ARG A 60 -16.16 14.22 -15.81
#